data_AF-A0A3C0N4Z3-F1
#
_entry.id   AF-A0A3C0N4Z3-F1
#
_cell.length_a   1.000
_cell.length_b   1.000
_cell.length_c   1.000
_cell.angle_alpha   90.00
_cell.angle_beta   90.00
_cell.angle_gamma   90.00
#
_symmetry.space_group_name_H-M   'P 1'
#
loop_
_entity.id
_entity.type
_entity.pdbx_description
1 polymer ?
#
loop_
_entity_poly.entity_id
_entity_poly.type
_entity_poly.pdbx_seq_one_letter_code
_entity_poly.pdbx_strand_id
1 'polypeptide(L)' 'MTISRTICLGFLSVITIGTILLMMPFSASDGTWIPPIVALFTATSAV' A
#
# COMPACT_ATOMS: atom_id res chain seq x y z
N MET A 1 15.18 10.65 17.44
CA MET A 1 14.12 9.86 16.77
C MET A 1 13.59 8.89 17.80
N THR A 2 12.35 9.05 18.29
CA THR A 2 11.77 8.08 19.24
C THR A 2 11.44 6.78 18.48
N ILE A 3 11.54 5.63 19.16
CA ILE A 3 11.26 4.31 18.58
C ILE A 3 9.89 4.30 17.87
N SER A 4 8.88 4.91 18.49
CA SER A 4 7.53 5.05 17.93
C SER A 4 7.52 5.75 16.57
N ARG A 5 8.28 6.83 16.39
CA ARG A 5 8.33 7.55 15.10
C ARG A 5 8.95 6.73 13.99
N THR A 6 10.02 5.98 14.28
CA THR A 6 10.67 5.12 13.29
C THR A 6 9.73 4.01 12.83
N ILE A 7 8.98 3.40 13.76
CA ILE A 7 8.00 2.35 13.44
C ILE A 7 6.86 2.93 12.61
N CYS A 8 6.28 4.07 13.00
CA CYS A 8 5.21 4.72 12.23
C CYS A 8 5.65 5.07 10.80
N LEU A 9 6.86 5.60 10.64
CA LEU A 9 7.41 5.92 9.31
C LEU A 9 7.65 4.66 8.48
N GLY A 10 8.16 3.59 9.09
CA GLY A 10 8.32 2.29 8.43
C GLY A 10 7.00 1.71 7.94
N PHE A 11 5.98 1.70 8.81
CA PHE A 11 4.63 1.25 8.46
C PHE A 11 4.03 2.05 7.30
N LEU A 12 4.13 3.38 7.38
CA LEU A 12 3.63 4.26 6.31
C LEU A 12 4.35 4.03 4.98
N SER A 13 5.67 3.80 5.01
CA SER A 13 6.45 3.47 3.82
C SER A 13 5.97 2.17 3.17
N VAL A 14 5.78 1.11 3.95
CA VAL A 14 5.32 -0.20 3.42
C VAL A 14 3.91 -0.10 2.84
N ILE A 15 2.98 0.57 3.53
CA ILE A 15 1.61 0.80 3.04
C ILE A 15 1.63 1.55 1.71
N THR A 16 2.44 2.61 1.60
CA THR A 16 2.53 3.42 0.38
C THR A 16 3.09 2.60 -0.79
N ILE A 17 4.14 1.82 -0.55
CA ILE A 17 4.74 0.94 -1.57
C ILE A 17 3.74 -0.13 -2.01
N GLY A 18 3.03 -0.78 -1.07
CA GLY A 18 2.01 -1.77 -1.36
C GLY A 18 0.83 -1.21 -2.17
N THR A 19 0.40 0.01 -1.86
CA THR A 19 -0.66 0.72 -2.60
C THR A 19 -0.26 0.98 -4.04
N ILE A 20 0.99 1.43 -4.28
CA ILE A 20 1.51 1.69 -5.63
C ILE A 20 1.63 0.40 -6.43
N LEU A 21 2.12 -0.68 -5.83
CA LEU A 21 2.22 -2.00 -6.45
C LEU A 21 0.84 -2.55 -6.86
N LEU A 22 -0.15 -2.44 -5.98
CA LEU A 22 -1.53 -2.90 -6.24
C LEU A 22 -2.23 -2.05 -7.31
N MET A 23 -1.91 -0.77 -7.42
CA MET A 23 -2.46 0.08 -8.49
C MET A 23 -1.97 -0.32 -9.89
N MET A 24 -0.83 -1.02 -10.00
CA MET A 24 -0.31 -1.43 -11.31
C MET A 24 -1.15 -2.54 -11.93
N PRO A 25 -1.35 -2.50 -13.27
CA PRO A 25 -2.21 -3.46 -13.98
C PRO A 25 -1.67 -4.91 -13.95
N PHE A 26 -0.43 -5.14 -13.51
CA PHE A 26 0.12 -6.48 -13.26
C PHE A 26 -0.54 -7.17 -12.06
N SER A 27 -1.00 -6.41 -11.08
CA SER A 27 -1.58 -6.95 -9.85
C SER A 27 -3.10 -7.17 -9.93
N ALA A 28 -3.75 -6.69 -10.99
CA ALA A 28 -5.18 -6.84 -11.19
C ALA A 28 -5.47 -8.03 -12.11
N SER A 29 -6.32 -8.95 -11.67
CA SER A 29 -6.73 -10.13 -12.41
C SER A 29 -7.34 -9.80 -13.79
N ASP A 30 -7.98 -8.63 -13.89
CA ASP A 30 -8.64 -8.15 -15.10
C ASP A 30 -7.79 -7.17 -15.92
N GLY A 31 -6.53 -6.92 -15.51
CA GLY A 31 -5.64 -5.95 -16.15
C GLY A 31 -6.09 -4.49 -16.02
N THR A 32 -7.08 -4.21 -15.18
CA THR A 32 -7.57 -2.85 -14.91
C THR A 32 -6.76 -2.18 -13.81
N TRP A 33 -6.72 -0.85 -13.84
CA TRP A 33 -6.12 -0.10 -12.74
C TRP A 33 -7.03 -0.18 -11.51
N ILE A 34 -6.49 -0.67 -10.39
CA ILE A 34 -7.25 -0.71 -9.13
C ILE A 34 -7.49 0.74 -8.67
N PRO A 35 -8.73 1.13 -8.29
CA PRO A 35 -8.99 2.46 -7.78
C PRO A 35 -8.08 2.77 -6.58
N PRO A 36 -7.51 3.97 -6.47
CA PRO A 36 -6.52 4.31 -5.44
C PRO A 36 -7.04 4.10 -4.00
N ILE A 37 -8.33 4.33 -3.76
CA ILE A 37 -8.97 4.08 -2.46
C ILE A 37 -9.03 2.58 -2.10
N VAL A 38 -9.30 1.73 -3.09
CA VAL A 38 -9.36 0.27 -2.90
C VAL A 38 -7.95 -0.29 -2.73
N ALA A 39 -6.98 0.18 -3.53
CA ALA A 39 -5.59 -0.23 -3.40
C ALA A 39 -5.02 0.13 -2.01
N LEU A 40 -5.33 1.32 -1.48
CA LEU A 40 -4.90 1.74 -0.15
C LEU A 40 -5.54 0.91 0.96
N PHE A 41 -6.85 0.63 0.87
CA PHE A 41 -7.56 -0.19 1.86
C PHE A 41 -7.02 -1.62 1.88
N THR A 42 -6.81 -2.22 0.71
CA THR A 42 -6.23 -3.56 0.58
C THR A 42 -4.79 -3.60 1.08
N ALA A 43 -3.95 -2.62 0.73
CA ALA A 43 -2.57 -2.53 1.21
C ALA A 43 -2.52 -2.41 2.74
N THR A 44 -3.40 -1.60 3.34
CA THR A 44 -3.44 -1.41 4.81
C THR A 44 -3.93 -2.67 5.55
N SER A 45 -4.81 -3.46 4.92
CA SER A 45 -5.32 -4.71 5.52
C SER A 45 -4.34 -5.88 5.42
N ALA A 46 -3.35 -5.79 4.52
CA ALA A 46 -2.38 -6.85 4.24
C ALA A 46 -1.08 -6.75 5.07
N VAL A 47 -0.79 -5.57 5.63
CA VAL A 47 0.34 -5.32 6.54
C VAL A 47 -0.08 -5.60 7.97
#